data_AF-A0A8X6WJE9-F1
#
_entry.id   AF-A0A8X6WJE9-F1
#
_cell.length_a   1.000
_cell.length_b   1.000
_cell.length_c   1.000
_cell.angle_alpha   90.00
_cell.angle_beta   90.00
_cell.angle_gamma   90.00
#
_symmetry.space_group_name_H-M   'P 1'
#
loop_
_entity.id
_entity.type
_entity.pdbx_description
1 polymer ?
#
loop_
_entity_poly.entity_id
_entity_poly.type
_entity_poly.pdbx_seq_one_letter_code
_entity_poly.pdbx_strand_id
1 'polypeptide(L)'
;MAFILKDSPECVKSELELFNLPGTQTVIQDGQWKQFHPLSNVFDNAPVEFHISGSAEDYIDLSQTQLYVKAKIVKVDNTPITKDDTIGPDSDDGLKKRTEFFKESATVDMIGCIHSDLFHQDRLLLNLVDLKIKLIRSKPEFCLQGSEGFKVVLDHVSLFIRKVRVNPGVILVEYFLMVFDGLEQIGLGTEHMALGVIVHCWDSGLRRQWVCSLNGLDETPLFIF
;
A
#
# COMPACT_ATOMS: atom_id res chain seq x y z
N MET A 1 -27.58 -10.88 -4.07
CA MET A 1 -27.45 -9.53 -4.66
C MET A 1 -26.06 -9.03 -4.36
N ALA A 2 -25.26 -8.72 -5.38
CA ALA A 2 -23.99 -8.01 -5.20
C ALA A 2 -24.29 -6.52 -5.03
N PHE A 3 -23.59 -5.84 -4.11
CA PHE A 3 -23.68 -4.40 -3.94
C PHE A 3 -22.96 -3.73 -5.12
N ILE A 4 -23.74 -3.33 -6.14
CA ILE A 4 -23.25 -2.56 -7.27
C ILE A 4 -23.35 -1.08 -6.90
N LEU A 5 -22.22 -0.36 -6.98
CA LEU A 5 -22.20 1.10 -6.86
C LEU A 5 -23.03 1.68 -8.01
N LYS A 6 -24.03 2.51 -7.67
CA LYS A 6 -24.77 3.26 -8.70
C LYS A 6 -23.73 4.09 -9.47
N ASP A 7 -23.74 3.96 -10.79
CA ASP A 7 -22.85 4.62 -11.75
C ASP A 7 -21.48 3.96 -12.04
N SER A 8 -21.18 2.76 -11.50
CA SER A 8 -19.98 2.04 -11.95
C SER A 8 -20.15 1.45 -13.35
N PRO A 9 -19.22 1.67 -14.31
CA PRO A 9 -19.29 1.06 -15.63
C PRO A 9 -19.14 -0.47 -15.55
N GLU A 10 -19.78 -1.18 -16.48
CA GLU A 10 -19.62 -2.62 -16.62
C GLU A 10 -18.17 -2.93 -17.05
N CYS A 11 -17.42 -3.61 -16.18
CA CYS A 11 -16.03 -3.99 -16.44
C CYS A 11 -15.98 -5.41 -17.02
N VAL A 12 -15.54 -5.55 -18.27
CA VAL A 12 -15.17 -6.85 -18.83
C VAL A 12 -13.76 -7.18 -18.34
N LYS A 13 -13.55 -8.41 -17.86
CA LYS A 13 -12.22 -8.89 -17.48
C LYS A 13 -11.28 -8.80 -18.69
N SER A 14 -10.17 -8.09 -18.53
CA SER A 14 -9.19 -7.90 -19.60
C SER A 14 -8.62 -9.22 -20.12
N GLU A 15 -8.63 -10.28 -19.31
CA GLU A 15 -8.20 -11.63 -19.70
C GLU A 15 -9.19 -12.34 -20.65
N LEU A 16 -10.43 -11.87 -20.76
CA LEU A 16 -11.42 -12.40 -21.71
C LEU A 16 -11.30 -11.76 -23.11
N GLU A 17 -10.55 -10.67 -23.25
CA GLU A 17 -10.30 -10.00 -24.52
C GLU A 17 -9.09 -10.61 -25.27
N LEU A 18 -9.23 -11.89 -25.64
CA LEU A 18 -8.16 -12.71 -26.22
C LEU A 18 -7.59 -12.18 -27.57
N PHE A 19 -8.33 -11.31 -28.26
CA PHE A 19 -8.02 -10.88 -29.62
C PHE A 19 -7.72 -9.38 -29.77
N ASN A 20 -7.76 -8.61 -28.68
CA ASN A 20 -7.43 -7.20 -28.72
C ASN A 20 -5.96 -7.00 -28.35
N LEU A 21 -5.32 -6.05 -29.04
CA LEU A 21 -3.98 -5.62 -28.66
C LEU A 21 -4.10 -4.89 -27.31
N PRO A 22 -3.43 -5.33 -26.23
CA PRO A 22 -3.52 -4.65 -24.96
C PRO A 22 -2.95 -3.23 -25.07
N GLY A 23 -3.58 -2.28 -24.39
CA GLY A 23 -3.04 -0.92 -24.28
C GLY A 23 -1.62 -0.93 -23.70
N THR A 24 -0.71 -0.15 -24.28
CA THR A 24 0.64 -0.01 -23.72
C THR A 24 0.59 0.96 -22.54
N GLN A 25 0.99 0.50 -21.37
CA GLN A 25 1.08 1.33 -20.17
C GLN A 25 2.26 2.30 -20.31
N THR A 26 1.99 3.55 -20.69
CA THR A 26 2.98 4.63 -20.80
C THR A 26 3.06 5.50 -19.56
N VAL A 27 2.15 5.27 -18.60
CA VAL A 27 1.94 6.10 -17.43
C VAL A 27 2.97 5.80 -16.33
N ILE A 28 3.32 4.54 -16.12
CA ILE A 28 4.34 4.13 -15.16
C ILE A 28 5.70 4.16 -15.85
N GLN A 29 6.62 4.99 -15.34
CA GLN A 29 7.95 5.17 -15.92
C GLN A 29 9.00 4.24 -15.29
N ASP A 30 8.96 4.10 -13.97
CA ASP A 30 9.92 3.29 -13.21
C ASP A 30 9.27 2.72 -11.95
N GLY A 31 9.81 1.60 -11.45
CA GLY A 31 9.32 0.95 -10.24
C GLY A 31 10.47 0.34 -9.44
N GLN A 32 10.62 0.78 -8.20
CA GLN A 32 11.75 0.41 -7.34
C GLN A 32 11.26 -0.16 -6.01
N TRP A 33 11.94 -1.20 -5.52
CA TRP A 33 11.67 -1.79 -4.22
C TRP A 33 12.51 -1.10 -3.15
N LYS A 34 11.85 -0.55 -2.13
CA LYS A 34 12.51 0.09 -1.00
C LYS A 34 12.28 -0.72 0.27
N GLN A 35 13.36 -1.04 0.96
CA GLN A 35 13.33 -1.71 2.26
C GLN A 35 13.09 -0.68 3.38
N PHE A 36 12.19 -1.02 4.29
CA PHE A 36 11.89 -0.28 5.51
C PHE A 36 12.14 -1.17 6.73
N HIS A 37 12.83 -0.60 7.71
CA HIS A 37 13.10 -1.25 8.99
C HIS A 37 12.05 -0.81 10.03
N PRO A 38 11.79 -1.65 11.04
CA PRO A 38 10.85 -1.30 12.10
C PRO A 38 11.39 -0.13 12.93
N LEU A 39 10.48 0.69 13.46
CA LEU A 39 10.84 1.85 14.30
C LEU A 39 11.42 1.44 15.64
N SER A 40 11.03 0.27 16.14
CA SER A 40 11.47 -0.29 17.41
C SER A 40 12.03 -1.69 17.19
N ASN A 41 12.98 -2.08 18.06
CA ASN A 41 13.48 -3.44 18.09
C ASN A 41 12.33 -4.44 18.29
N VAL A 42 12.40 -5.56 17.58
CA VAL A 42 11.39 -6.61 17.63
C VAL A 42 11.60 -7.41 18.90
N PHE A 43 10.84 -7.09 19.94
CA PHE A 43 10.82 -7.86 21.18
C PHE A 43 9.66 -8.84 21.20
N ASP A 44 9.80 -9.89 22.01
CA ASP A 44 8.74 -10.85 22.24
C ASP A 44 7.49 -10.14 22.77
N ASN A 45 6.42 -10.17 21.95
CA ASN A 45 5.10 -9.60 22.22
C ASN A 45 4.94 -8.08 22.00
N ALA A 46 5.96 -7.38 21.49
CA ALA A 46 5.83 -5.98 21.09
C ALA A 46 5.22 -5.86 19.68
N PRO A 47 4.37 -4.86 19.42
CA PRO A 47 3.91 -4.58 18.06
C PRO A 47 5.07 -4.08 17.20
N VAL A 48 5.11 -4.51 15.93
CA VAL A 48 6.10 -4.05 14.97
C VAL A 48 5.49 -2.90 14.17
N GLU A 49 6.08 -1.71 14.30
CA GLU A 49 5.60 -0.49 13.64
C GLU A 49 6.55 -0.06 12.52
N PHE A 50 5.98 0.21 11.34
CA PHE A 50 6.66 0.78 10.19
C PHE A 50 6.08 2.15 9.87
N HIS A 51 6.95 3.09 9.53
CA HIS A 51 6.57 4.40 9.03
C HIS A 51 7.14 4.59 7.63
N ILE A 52 6.24 4.77 6.67
CA ILE A 52 6.58 4.93 5.27
C ILE A 52 6.15 6.33 4.87
N SER A 53 7.14 7.19 4.69
CA SER A 53 6.90 8.55 4.25
C SER A 53 6.47 8.60 2.79
N GLY A 54 5.42 9.35 2.53
CA GLY A 54 4.98 9.73 1.20
C GLY A 54 6.10 10.45 0.45
N SER A 55 6.28 10.12 -0.82
CA SER A 55 7.16 10.86 -1.73
C SER A 55 6.31 11.82 -2.54
N ALA A 56 6.89 12.94 -2.99
CA ALA A 56 6.21 13.84 -3.93
C ALA A 56 6.18 13.28 -5.36
N GLU A 57 7.16 12.44 -5.70
CA GLU A 57 7.37 11.93 -7.07
C GLU A 57 6.88 10.49 -7.26
N ASP A 58 6.90 9.70 -6.18
CA ASP A 58 6.66 8.26 -6.27
C ASP A 58 5.38 7.86 -5.56
N TYR A 59 4.53 7.17 -6.31
CA TYR A 59 3.33 6.51 -5.82
C TYR A 59 3.72 5.23 -5.08
N ILE A 60 2.88 4.79 -4.16
CA ILE A 60 3.12 3.57 -3.39
C ILE A 60 2.22 2.45 -3.93
N ASP A 61 2.82 1.38 -4.42
CA ASP A 61 2.13 0.17 -4.82
C ASP A 61 1.97 -0.76 -3.61
N LEU A 62 0.77 -0.76 -3.03
CA LEU A 62 0.42 -1.59 -1.88
C LEU A 62 0.28 -3.07 -2.25
N SER A 63 -0.18 -3.36 -3.47
CA SER A 63 -0.45 -4.72 -3.96
C SER A 63 0.78 -5.62 -3.94
N GLN A 64 1.94 -5.00 -4.19
CA GLN A 64 3.21 -5.70 -4.23
C GLN A 64 3.97 -5.60 -2.90
N THR A 65 3.43 -5.06 -1.81
CA THR A 65 4.21 -5.01 -0.56
C THR A 65 4.51 -6.40 0.00
N GLN A 66 5.77 -6.61 0.39
CA GLN A 66 6.27 -7.88 0.91
C GLN A 66 6.87 -7.70 2.30
N LEU A 67 6.42 -8.52 3.25
CA LEU A 67 6.99 -8.60 4.58
C LEU A 67 8.07 -9.70 4.60
N TYR A 68 9.29 -9.30 4.96
CA TYR A 68 10.40 -10.20 5.24
C TYR A 68 10.53 -10.42 6.75
N VAL A 69 10.61 -11.68 7.15
CA VAL A 69 10.69 -12.12 8.54
C VAL A 69 11.75 -13.20 8.66
N LYS A 70 12.71 -12.98 9.55
CA LYS A 70 13.65 -13.99 10.02
C LYS A 70 13.22 -14.45 11.39
N ALA A 71 12.89 -15.73 11.53
CA ALA A 71 12.36 -16.28 12.78
C ALA A 71 13.05 -17.59 13.16
N LYS A 72 13.06 -17.87 14.46
CA LYS A 72 13.48 -19.14 15.04
C LYS A 72 12.40 -19.65 15.99
N ILE A 73 12.32 -20.97 16.15
CA ILE A 73 11.46 -21.60 17.15
C ILE A 73 12.34 -22.04 18.32
N VAL A 74 11.94 -21.70 19.54
CA VAL A 74 12.58 -22.07 20.79
C VAL A 74 11.55 -22.67 21.74
N LYS A 75 11.99 -23.40 22.76
CA LYS A 75 11.10 -23.81 23.87
C LYS A 75 10.72 -22.59 24.71
N VAL A 76 9.68 -22.71 25.54
CA VAL A 76 9.29 -21.66 26.51
C VAL A 76 10.46 -21.25 27.41
N ASP A 77 11.36 -22.19 27.73
CA ASP A 77 12.56 -21.95 28.53
C ASP A 77 13.72 -21.29 27.73
N ASN A 78 13.48 -20.84 26.50
CA ASN A 78 14.47 -20.30 25.54
C ASN A 78 15.60 -21.26 25.17
N THR A 79 15.46 -22.54 25.49
CA THR A 79 16.41 -23.57 25.07
C THR A 79 16.19 -23.96 23.60
N PRO A 80 17.27 -24.35 22.89
CA PRO A 80 17.17 -24.79 21.52
C PRO A 80 16.40 -26.11 21.41
N ILE A 81 15.71 -26.29 20.29
CA ILE A 81 14.93 -27.48 19.99
C ILE A 81 15.88 -28.60 19.54
N THR A 82 15.71 -29.81 20.07
CA THR A 82 16.51 -30.98 19.68
C THR A 82 15.84 -31.73 18.53
N LYS A 83 16.58 -32.64 17.86
CA LYS A 83 16.08 -33.39 16.69
C LYS A 83 14.88 -34.29 16.98
N ASP A 84 14.66 -34.64 18.24
CA ASP A 84 13.63 -35.56 18.69
C ASP A 84 12.34 -34.85 19.14
N ASP A 85 12.35 -33.52 19.24
CA ASP A 85 11.18 -32.74 19.62
C ASP A 85 10.20 -32.60 18.45
N THR A 86 9.02 -33.19 18.56
CA THR A 86 7.96 -33.02 17.56
C THR A 86 7.20 -31.72 17.79
N ILE A 87 7.43 -30.71 16.94
CA ILE A 87 6.80 -29.37 17.01
C ILE A 87 5.35 -29.38 16.45
N GLY A 88 4.86 -30.50 15.89
CA GLY A 88 3.54 -30.60 15.25
C GLY A 88 2.90 -31.98 15.41
N PRO A 89 1.60 -32.12 15.10
CA PRO A 89 0.90 -33.40 15.15
C PRO A 89 1.48 -34.42 14.16
N ASP A 90 1.57 -35.68 14.59
CA ASP A 90 2.20 -36.77 13.84
C ASP A 90 1.47 -37.19 12.55
N SER A 91 0.25 -36.68 12.30
CA SER A 91 -0.59 -37.08 11.16
C SER A 91 -0.36 -36.27 9.88
N ASP A 92 0.27 -35.09 9.95
CA ASP A 92 0.34 -34.15 8.83
C ASP A 92 1.74 -34.12 8.19
N ASP A 93 1.89 -34.81 7.05
CA ASP A 93 3.17 -34.87 6.32
C ASP A 93 3.67 -33.48 5.86
N GLY A 94 2.75 -32.54 5.63
CA GLY A 94 3.10 -31.16 5.29
C GLY A 94 3.74 -30.38 6.44
N LEU A 95 3.29 -30.60 7.68
CA LEU A 95 3.87 -29.94 8.86
C LEU A 95 5.24 -30.53 9.18
N LYS A 96 5.42 -31.86 9.08
CA LYS A 96 6.72 -32.51 9.27
C LYS A 96 7.83 -31.90 8.40
N LYS A 97 7.55 -31.70 7.11
CA LYS A 97 8.49 -31.06 6.17
C LYS A 97 8.82 -29.61 6.54
N ARG A 98 7.84 -28.85 7.06
CA ARG A 98 8.08 -27.46 7.48
C ARG A 98 8.87 -27.40 8.79
N THR A 99 8.61 -28.32 9.71
CA THR A 99 9.34 -28.46 10.96
C THR A 99 10.82 -28.81 10.73
N GLU A 100 11.15 -29.51 9.64
CA GLU A 100 12.55 -29.80 9.28
C GLU A 100 13.41 -28.55 9.13
N PHE A 101 12.85 -27.44 8.62
CA PHE A 101 13.59 -26.19 8.47
C PHE A 101 13.97 -25.55 9.82
N PHE A 102 13.27 -25.90 10.90
CA PHE A 102 13.46 -25.34 12.25
C PHE A 102 14.20 -26.28 13.21
N LYS A 103 14.73 -27.41 12.72
CA LYS A 103 15.56 -28.32 13.53
C LYS A 103 16.77 -27.56 14.09
N GLU A 104 17.18 -27.92 15.32
CA GLU A 104 18.31 -27.27 16.02
C GLU A 104 18.11 -25.76 16.28
N SER A 105 16.85 -25.28 16.28
CA SER A 105 16.52 -23.85 16.37
C SER A 105 17.18 -23.00 15.28
N ALA A 106 17.35 -23.55 14.09
CA ALA A 106 17.81 -22.82 12.93
C ALA A 106 16.89 -21.61 12.64
N THR A 107 17.50 -20.48 12.27
CA THR A 107 16.78 -19.31 11.80
C THR A 107 16.34 -19.54 10.36
N VAL A 108 15.05 -19.34 10.10
CA VAL A 108 14.48 -19.44 8.75
C VAL A 108 14.06 -18.06 8.29
N ASP A 109 14.42 -17.76 7.06
CA ASP A 109 14.03 -16.54 6.36
C ASP A 109 12.75 -16.79 5.58
N MET A 110 11.78 -15.90 5.76
CA MET A 110 10.47 -15.96 5.12
C MET A 110 10.17 -14.61 4.48
N ILE A 111 9.60 -14.62 3.28
CA ILE A 111 9.10 -13.43 2.60
C ILE A 111 7.72 -13.72 2.02
N GLY A 112 6.80 -12.77 2.16
CA GLY A 112 5.46 -12.92 1.60
C GLY A 112 4.65 -11.64 1.63
N CYS A 113 3.58 -11.59 0.84
CA CYS A 113 2.67 -10.45 0.81
C CYS A 113 1.85 -10.35 2.10
N ILE A 114 1.47 -9.13 2.48
CA ILE A 114 0.59 -8.92 3.64
C ILE A 114 -0.85 -9.23 3.22
N HIS A 115 -1.45 -10.23 3.85
CA HIS A 115 -2.81 -10.64 3.50
C HIS A 115 -3.88 -9.76 4.19
N SER A 116 -4.10 -8.55 3.67
CA SER A 116 -5.18 -7.66 4.09
C SER A 116 -5.79 -6.97 2.87
N ASP A 117 -7.09 -6.68 2.90
CA ASP A 117 -7.84 -6.13 1.77
C ASP A 117 -7.18 -4.88 1.18
N LEU A 118 -6.55 -4.04 2.02
CA LEU A 118 -5.84 -2.83 1.59
C LEU A 118 -4.59 -3.14 0.73
N PHE A 119 -3.97 -4.30 0.92
CA PHE A 119 -2.80 -4.77 0.18
C PHE A 119 -3.18 -5.70 -0.98
N HIS A 120 -4.48 -5.92 -1.24
CA HIS A 120 -4.97 -6.67 -2.40
C HIS A 120 -5.75 -5.78 -3.38
N GLN A 121 -5.65 -4.46 -3.24
CA GLN A 121 -6.20 -3.53 -4.22
C GLN A 121 -5.17 -3.24 -5.31
N ASP A 122 -5.62 -3.15 -6.56
CA ASP A 122 -4.77 -2.80 -7.71
C ASP A 122 -4.52 -1.29 -7.84
N ARG A 123 -4.97 -0.50 -6.85
CA ARG A 123 -4.84 0.97 -6.86
C ARG A 123 -3.55 1.40 -6.18
N LEU A 124 -2.80 2.25 -6.88
CA LEU A 124 -1.64 2.93 -6.31
C LEU A 124 -2.10 3.96 -5.28
N LEU A 125 -1.41 4.03 -4.15
CA LEU A 125 -1.66 5.07 -3.17
C LEU A 125 -1.04 6.39 -3.64
N LEU A 126 -1.81 7.47 -3.50
CA LEU A 126 -1.43 8.82 -3.87
C LEU A 126 -0.11 9.27 -3.22
N ASN A 127 0.58 10.15 -3.93
CA ASN A 127 1.78 10.83 -3.47
C ASN A 127 1.50 11.65 -2.21
N LEU A 128 2.54 11.86 -1.40
CA LEU A 128 2.50 12.64 -0.15
C LEU A 128 1.59 12.07 0.97
N VAL A 129 1.07 10.85 0.81
CA VAL A 129 0.34 10.15 1.88
C VAL A 129 1.32 9.32 2.69
N ASP A 130 1.42 9.62 3.99
CA ASP A 130 2.19 8.82 4.92
C ASP A 130 1.42 7.58 5.36
N LEU A 131 2.10 6.43 5.33
CA LEU A 131 1.55 5.15 5.78
C LEU A 131 2.22 4.72 7.08
N LYS A 132 1.41 4.45 8.09
CA LYS A 132 1.86 3.80 9.32
C LYS A 132 1.25 2.41 9.42
N ILE A 133 2.08 1.38 9.32
CA ILE A 133 1.66 -0.02 9.43
C ILE A 133 2.05 -0.53 10.81
N LYS A 134 1.08 -1.02 11.57
CA LYS A 134 1.29 -1.64 12.89
C LYS A 134 0.87 -3.10 12.84
N LEU A 135 1.84 -3.99 12.94
CA LEU A 135 1.61 -5.44 13.01
C LEU A 135 1.56 -5.85 14.48
N ILE A 136 0.38 -6.29 14.92
CA ILE A 136 0.17 -6.82 16.27
C ILE A 136 0.30 -8.33 16.19
N ARG A 137 1.22 -8.89 16.99
CA ARG A 137 1.40 -10.34 17.03
C ARG A 137 0.30 -11.00 17.87
N SER A 138 -0.17 -12.15 17.42
CA SER A 138 -0.99 -13.04 18.26
C SER A 138 -0.20 -13.51 19.47
N LYS A 139 -0.92 -13.89 20.53
CA LYS A 139 -0.30 -14.50 21.72
C LYS A 139 0.44 -15.79 21.31
N PRO A 140 1.54 -16.14 21.99
CA PRO A 140 2.41 -17.25 21.57
C PRO A 140 1.69 -18.59 21.50
N GLU A 141 0.64 -18.80 22.29
CA GLU A 141 -0.17 -20.04 22.27
C GLU A 141 -0.91 -20.25 20.94
N PHE A 142 -1.11 -19.20 20.15
CA PHE A 142 -1.79 -19.26 18.86
C PHE A 142 -0.83 -19.17 17.66
N CYS A 143 0.46 -18.94 17.89
CA CYS A 143 1.42 -18.74 16.80
C CYS A 143 1.83 -20.03 16.08
N LEU A 144 1.71 -21.18 16.76
CA LEU A 144 2.08 -22.49 16.21
C LEU A 144 0.95 -23.48 16.46
N GLN A 145 0.59 -24.23 15.42
CA GLN A 145 -0.28 -25.39 15.54
C GLN A 145 0.61 -26.59 15.91
N GLY A 146 0.87 -26.76 17.21
CA GLY A 146 1.86 -27.70 17.72
C GLY A 146 1.62 -28.10 19.17
N SER A 147 2.44 -29.04 19.65
CA SER A 147 2.47 -29.44 21.05
C SER A 147 2.82 -28.24 21.95
N GLU A 148 2.26 -28.23 23.17
CA GLU A 148 2.44 -27.13 24.11
C GLU A 148 3.93 -26.98 24.50
N GLY A 149 4.42 -25.74 24.58
CA GLY A 149 5.78 -25.45 25.07
C GLY A 149 6.76 -24.86 24.04
N PHE A 150 6.32 -24.52 22.83
CA PHE A 150 7.14 -23.84 21.83
C PHE A 150 6.74 -22.37 21.62
N LYS A 151 7.74 -21.51 21.39
CA LYS A 151 7.59 -20.08 21.14
C LYS A 151 8.36 -19.70 19.88
N VAL A 152 7.72 -18.88 19.04
CA VAL A 152 8.39 -18.24 17.89
C VAL A 152 9.06 -16.95 18.34
N VAL A 153 10.37 -16.85 18.13
CA VAL A 153 11.16 -15.64 18.34
C VAL A 153 11.53 -15.05 16.98
N LEU A 154 11.28 -13.75 16.81
CA LEU A 154 11.64 -13.01 15.61
C LEU A 154 13.02 -12.39 15.81
N ASP A 155 13.92 -12.62 14.88
CA ASP A 155 15.28 -12.06 14.89
C ASP A 155 15.31 -10.75 14.10
N HIS A 156 14.72 -10.76 12.90
CA HIS A 156 14.69 -9.60 12.02
C HIS A 156 13.36 -9.52 11.28
N VAL A 157 12.85 -8.30 11.12
CA VAL A 157 11.66 -8.02 10.32
C VAL A 157 11.96 -6.82 9.43
N SER A 158 11.57 -6.86 8.16
CA SER A 158 11.67 -5.73 7.24
C SER A 158 10.48 -5.74 6.29
N LEU A 159 10.10 -4.56 5.84
CA LEU A 159 9.02 -4.39 4.88
C LEU A 159 9.60 -3.88 3.56
N PHE A 160 9.33 -4.60 2.48
CA PHE A 160 9.66 -4.20 1.12
C PHE A 160 8.41 -3.60 0.47
N ILE A 161 8.52 -2.34 0.07
CA ILE A 161 7.44 -1.62 -0.61
C ILE A 161 7.91 -1.22 -2.00
N ARG A 162 7.06 -1.46 -2.98
CA ARG A 162 7.29 -0.99 -4.34
C ARG A 162 6.83 0.45 -4.47
N LYS A 163 7.77 1.34 -4.81
CA LYS A 163 7.51 2.73 -5.17
C LYS A 163 7.53 2.85 -6.69
N VAL A 164 6.56 3.56 -7.24
CA VAL A 164 6.33 3.65 -8.69
C VAL A 164 6.34 5.12 -9.10
N ARG A 165 7.21 5.47 -10.05
CA ARG A 165 7.22 6.81 -10.65
C ARG A 165 6.22 6.87 -11.78
N VAL A 166 5.31 7.84 -11.69
CA VAL A 166 4.26 8.08 -12.68
C VAL A 166 4.62 9.30 -13.52
N ASN A 167 4.24 9.28 -14.80
CA ASN A 167 4.42 10.41 -15.71
C ASN A 167 3.67 11.65 -15.19
N PRO A 168 4.34 12.82 -15.02
CA PRO A 168 3.74 14.02 -14.45
C PRO A 168 2.49 14.53 -15.18
N GLY A 169 2.35 14.25 -16.48
CA GLY A 169 1.16 14.65 -17.24
C GLY A 169 -0.13 14.00 -16.74
N VAL A 170 -0.06 12.79 -16.19
CA VAL A 170 -1.21 12.07 -15.64
C VAL A 170 -1.51 12.51 -14.21
N ILE A 171 -0.46 12.82 -13.44
CA ILE A 171 -0.56 13.33 -12.07
C ILE A 171 -1.41 14.61 -12.03
N LEU A 172 -1.17 15.56 -12.95
CA LEU A 172 -1.91 16.82 -13.03
C LEU A 172 -3.41 16.61 -13.31
N VAL A 173 -3.75 15.65 -14.17
CA VAL A 173 -5.14 15.32 -14.49
C VAL A 173 -5.85 14.69 -13.29
N GLU A 174 -5.16 13.80 -12.58
CA GLU A 174 -5.70 13.16 -11.37
C GLU A 174 -5.95 14.18 -10.24
N TYR A 175 -5.00 15.10 -9.98
CA TYR A 175 -5.20 16.19 -9.03
C TYR A 175 -6.34 17.13 -9.44
N PHE A 176 -6.47 17.43 -10.74
CA PHE A 176 -7.56 18.24 -11.26
C PHE A 176 -8.91 17.56 -10.97
N LEU A 177 -9.08 16.29 -11.38
CA LEU A 177 -10.31 15.54 -11.14
C LEU A 177 -10.67 15.46 -9.65
N MET A 178 -9.70 15.23 -8.76
CA MET A 178 -9.93 15.19 -7.32
C MET A 178 -10.44 16.55 -6.78
N VAL A 179 -9.95 17.66 -7.31
CA VAL A 179 -10.44 19.00 -6.96
C VAL A 179 -11.85 19.22 -7.51
N PHE A 180 -12.15 18.79 -8.74
CA PHE A 180 -13.49 18.93 -9.33
C PHE A 180 -14.54 18.11 -8.59
N ASP A 181 -14.27 16.85 -8.31
CA ASP A 181 -15.17 15.98 -7.54
C ASP A 181 -15.41 16.54 -6.13
N GLY A 182 -14.36 17.09 -5.49
CA GLY A 182 -14.46 17.76 -4.20
C GLY A 182 -15.30 19.04 -4.23
N LEU A 183 -15.20 19.83 -5.30
CA LEU A 183 -16.00 21.04 -5.52
C LEU A 183 -17.47 20.73 -5.83
N GLU A 184 -17.74 19.64 -6.55
CA GLU A 184 -19.10 19.19 -6.85
C GLU A 184 -19.82 18.70 -5.57
N GLN A 185 -19.11 18.02 -4.67
CA GLN A 185 -19.66 17.57 -3.38
C GLN A 185 -20.02 18.72 -2.41
N ILE A 186 -19.39 19.89 -2.52
CA ILE A 186 -19.75 21.09 -1.74
C ILE A 186 -20.85 21.94 -2.40
N GLY A 187 -21.48 21.46 -3.48
CA GLY A 187 -22.64 22.09 -4.11
C GLY A 187 -22.32 23.34 -4.93
N LEU A 188 -21.05 23.58 -5.25
CA LEU A 188 -20.65 24.61 -6.21
C LEU A 188 -20.77 24.00 -7.62
N GLY A 189 -21.98 24.06 -8.19
CA GLY A 189 -22.25 23.61 -9.55
C GLY A 189 -21.40 24.38 -10.56
N THR A 190 -20.60 23.65 -11.33
CA THR A 190 -19.80 24.18 -12.44
C THR A 190 -20.67 24.38 -13.68
N GLU A 191 -21.44 25.45 -13.71
CA GLU A 191 -21.91 26.00 -14.99
C GLU A 191 -20.86 27.00 -15.48
N HIS A 192 -20.35 26.78 -16.70
CA HIS A 192 -19.31 27.54 -17.42
C HIS A 192 -17.85 27.12 -17.18
N MET A 193 -17.49 25.93 -17.66
CA MET A 193 -16.11 25.64 -18.06
C MET A 193 -16.00 25.54 -19.58
N ALA A 194 -16.08 26.70 -20.24
CA ALA A 194 -15.53 26.89 -21.57
C ALA A 194 -14.85 28.25 -21.57
N LEU A 195 -13.56 28.26 -21.91
CA LEU A 195 -12.64 29.39 -22.02
C LEU A 195 -11.93 29.80 -20.71
N GLY A 196 -10.62 29.53 -20.66
CA GLY A 196 -9.65 30.28 -19.85
C GLY A 196 -9.76 30.10 -18.34
N VAL A 197 -8.73 29.50 -17.74
CA VAL A 197 -8.59 29.35 -16.29
C VAL A 197 -8.56 30.74 -15.61
N ILE A 198 -9.71 31.20 -15.14
CA ILE A 198 -9.87 32.12 -14.02
C ILE A 198 -11.09 31.65 -13.23
N VAL A 199 -10.86 30.92 -12.12
CA VAL A 199 -11.92 30.59 -11.17
C VAL A 199 -12.26 31.85 -10.39
N HIS A 200 -13.21 32.64 -10.89
CA HIS A 200 -13.88 33.65 -10.08
C HIS A 200 -14.87 32.95 -9.13
N CYS A 201 -14.41 32.68 -7.90
CA CYS A 201 -15.28 32.21 -6.83
C CYS A 201 -16.09 33.41 -6.31
N TRP A 202 -17.38 33.48 -6.63
CA TRP A 202 -18.32 34.48 -6.11
C TRP A 202 -18.96 33.93 -4.83
N ASP A 203 -18.54 34.42 -3.66
CA ASP A 203 -19.25 34.21 -2.41
C ASP A 203 -20.13 35.44 -2.11
N SER A 204 -21.45 35.24 -2.02
CA SER A 204 -22.45 36.28 -1.71
C SER A 204 -22.48 36.71 -0.22
N GLY A 205 -21.38 36.47 0.52
CA GLY A 205 -21.29 36.72 1.96
C GLY A 205 -20.35 37.86 2.37
N LEU A 206 -19.06 37.82 2.00
CA LEU A 206 -18.04 38.71 2.58
C LEU A 206 -16.87 38.95 1.61
N ARG A 207 -16.67 40.21 1.19
CA ARG A 207 -15.55 40.65 0.35
C ARG A 207 -14.20 40.40 1.02
N ARG A 208 -13.47 39.35 0.66
CA ARG A 208 -11.99 39.31 0.65
C ARG A 208 -11.48 38.42 -0.49
N GLN A 209 -10.85 39.06 -1.46
CA GLN A 209 -10.30 38.44 -2.66
C GLN A 209 -8.86 38.00 -2.37
N TRP A 210 -8.59 36.70 -2.37
CA TRP A 210 -7.22 36.18 -2.48
C TRP A 210 -7.04 35.67 -3.92
N VAL A 211 -6.13 36.31 -4.65
CA VAL A 211 -5.76 35.92 -6.01
C VAL A 211 -4.50 35.07 -5.93
N CYS A 212 -4.61 33.79 -6.30
CA CYS A 212 -3.44 32.96 -6.62
C CYS A 212 -3.41 32.78 -8.14
N SER A 213 -2.49 33.48 -8.80
CA SER A 213 -2.24 33.33 -10.25
C SER A 213 -1.10 32.34 -10.45
N LEU A 214 -1.35 31.22 -11.15
CA LEU A 214 -0.30 30.36 -11.70
C LEU A 214 -0.09 30.80 -13.15
N ASN A 215 0.76 31.80 -13.35
CA ASN A 215 1.16 32.23 -14.70
C ASN A 215 2.38 31.42 -15.13
N GLY A 216 2.16 30.54 -16.10
CA GLY A 216 3.21 29.88 -16.86
C GLY A 216 2.67 29.61 -18.25
N LEU A 217 2.64 30.65 -19.08
CA LEU A 217 2.81 30.65 -20.54
C LEU A 217 2.59 32.09 -21.04
N ASP A 218 3.63 32.63 -21.66
CA ASP A 218 3.65 33.93 -22.34
C ASP A 218 2.51 34.02 -23.35
N GLU A 219 1.63 35.04 -23.27
CA GLU A 219 1.08 35.72 -24.45
C GLU A 219 0.66 37.16 -24.09
N THR A 220 0.99 38.09 -24.99
CA THR A 220 0.87 39.55 -24.92
C THR A 220 -0.58 40.06 -24.86
N PRO A 221 -0.87 41.18 -24.16
CA PRO A 221 -2.22 41.75 -24.15
C PRO A 221 -2.50 42.57 -25.41
N LEU A 222 -3.48 42.12 -26.21
CA LEU A 222 -4.11 42.92 -27.25
C LEU A 222 -5.23 43.76 -26.61
N PHE A 223 -5.04 45.08 -26.63
CA PHE A 223 -6.05 46.10 -26.34
C PHE A 223 -7.17 46.05 -27.37
N ILE A 224 -8.44 45.93 -26.94
CA ILE A 224 -9.61 46.44 -27.67
C ILE A 224 -10.59 47.02 -26.63
N PHE A 225 -11.14 48.19 -26.97
CA PHE A 225 -11.95 49.14 -26.17
C PHE A 225 -13.05 48.57 -25.28
#